data_AF-A0A432HAU2-F1
#
_entry.id   AF-A0A432HAU2-F1
#
_cell.length_a   1.000
_cell.length_b   1.000
_cell.length_c   1.000
_cell.angle_alpha   90.00
_cell.angle_beta   90.00
_cell.angle_gamma   90.00
#
_symmetry.space_group_name_H-M   'P 1'
#
loop_
_entity.id
_entity.type
_entity.pdbx_description
1 polymer ?
#
loop_
_entity_poly.entity_id
_entity_poly.type
_entity_poly.pdbx_seq_one_letter_code
_entity_poly.pdbx_strand_id
1 'polypeptide(L)'
;EQILPLEFYQQSVKGQKQITAAIPEILDLVKEFNFHSDSLEGHCESVAKSYRLSMEKEGDQIRKQLIDEWREKWKSQSLPTEEQHTLSSIFTEFKELFRTNPEQFNQKVSERVKQLNSHLHFILPHEMRVYENFEQERFSHYIRSVLHKLEEISALVGFIEELYEQLKQPPEAVELDGVGTQIRSRMRQLRKEKKVILFYVPEMPQNSELDNIRQKFPLRLIKMLPSGTPLKEWSKEIKKMEKHYAESIYSKLYSALHSLSAWTQSPEESRAAGFLESADGLRLKRLMSVMKFRLPAIKSIQSSLGVLLDTNEEAVLQAEPDTVPQRQLIPLDDFRKAWSYFCSSVLTLLYYQEFTESAGLPQGFRADNYLKSIWEFVDRQCSRGINHFHIVRLLWLIYEKKPENDALTFILYCIQNPQDILRYTLHQVMRPQTDKTPVKRRLEKLPHYGEALITAYQNRLLEALV
;
A
#
# COMPACT_ATOMS: atom_id res chain seq x y z
N GLU A 1 -2.62 7.11 2.88
CA GLU A 1 -3.77 6.45 3.54
C GLU A 1 -5.03 7.32 3.59
N GLN A 2 -5.94 7.16 2.62
CA GLN A 2 -7.38 7.30 2.89
C GLN A 2 -8.09 6.03 2.43
N ILE A 3 -7.49 4.84 2.61
CA ILE A 3 -8.06 3.47 2.42
C ILE A 3 -8.76 3.17 1.06
N LEU A 4 -8.94 4.15 0.18
CA LEU A 4 -9.76 4.12 -1.01
C LEU A 4 -8.96 4.02 -2.33
N PRO A 5 -7.69 4.49 -2.51
CA PRO A 5 -7.08 4.52 -3.84
C PRO A 5 -6.96 3.16 -4.55
N LEU A 6 -6.80 2.07 -3.80
CA LEU A 6 -6.70 0.72 -4.38
C LEU A 6 -8.07 0.02 -4.50
N GLU A 7 -9.12 0.49 -3.82
CA GLU A 7 -10.49 -0.02 -4.07
C GLU A 7 -10.95 0.28 -5.50
N PHE A 8 -10.37 1.28 -6.15
CA PHE A 8 -10.69 1.63 -7.53
C PHE A 8 -10.22 0.58 -8.51
N TYR A 9 -8.99 0.12 -8.37
CA TYR A 9 -8.27 -0.49 -9.47
C TYR A 9 -8.13 -2.00 -9.27
N GLN A 10 -8.79 -2.82 -10.08
CA GLN A 10 -8.55 -4.26 -10.17
C GLN A 10 -7.67 -4.60 -11.37
N GLN A 11 -6.73 -5.53 -11.23
CA GLN A 11 -6.14 -6.18 -12.40
C GLN A 11 -7.25 -6.81 -13.25
N SER A 12 -7.38 -6.34 -14.49
CA SER A 12 -8.43 -6.78 -15.41
C SER A 12 -7.94 -7.99 -16.18
N VAL A 13 -8.11 -9.17 -15.62
CA VAL A 13 -8.04 -10.39 -16.43
C VAL A 13 -9.48 -10.64 -16.91
N LYS A 14 -9.73 -10.38 -18.21
CA LYS A 14 -11.01 -10.68 -18.88
C LYS A 14 -11.21 -12.20 -19.06
N GLY A 15 -11.11 -12.95 -17.98
CA GLY A 15 -11.42 -14.37 -17.91
C GLY A 15 -11.97 -14.67 -16.52
N GLN A 16 -12.66 -15.80 -16.34
CA GLN A 16 -12.93 -16.33 -15.00
C GLN A 16 -11.62 -16.29 -14.22
N LYS A 17 -11.49 -15.37 -13.25
CA LYS A 17 -10.32 -15.26 -12.39
C LYS A 17 -10.29 -16.52 -11.56
N GLN A 18 -9.57 -17.55 -12.00
CA GLN A 18 -9.07 -18.55 -11.08
C GLN A 18 -8.00 -17.85 -10.26
N ILE A 19 -8.26 -17.64 -8.97
CA ILE A 19 -7.21 -17.15 -8.08
C ILE A 19 -6.11 -18.20 -8.04
N THR A 20 -4.89 -17.72 -8.24
CA THR A 20 -3.66 -18.49 -8.08
C THR A 20 -2.85 -17.84 -6.97
N ALA A 21 -2.50 -18.62 -5.96
CA ALA A 21 -1.52 -18.22 -4.96
C ALA A 21 -0.17 -18.87 -5.29
N ALA A 22 0.92 -18.12 -5.15
CA ALA A 22 2.25 -18.68 -5.25
C ALA A 22 2.54 -19.61 -4.06
N ILE A 23 3.45 -20.57 -4.22
CA ILE A 23 3.81 -21.52 -3.15
C ILE A 23 4.13 -20.82 -1.80
N PRO A 24 4.92 -19.73 -1.74
CA PRO A 24 5.16 -19.04 -0.47
C PRO A 24 3.89 -18.51 0.19
N GLU A 25 2.92 -18.04 -0.61
CA GLU A 25 1.66 -17.48 -0.14
C GLU A 25 0.76 -18.58 0.43
N ILE A 26 0.73 -19.75 -0.23
CA ILE A 26 0.03 -20.94 0.28
C ILE A 26 0.65 -21.37 1.63
N LEU A 27 1.98 -21.43 1.71
CA LEU A 27 2.68 -21.81 2.94
C LEU A 27 2.46 -20.80 4.08
N ASP A 28 2.44 -19.50 3.77
CA ASP A 28 2.10 -18.45 4.74
C ASP A 28 0.66 -18.64 5.24
N LEU A 29 -0.30 -18.84 4.33
CA LEU A 29 -1.71 -19.02 4.66
C LEU A 29 -1.95 -20.24 5.58
N VAL A 30 -1.33 -21.37 5.25
CA VAL A 30 -1.38 -22.60 6.06
C VAL A 30 -0.81 -22.36 7.46
N LYS A 31 0.31 -21.63 7.55
CA LYS A 31 1.00 -21.31 8.82
C LYS A 31 0.22 -20.32 9.68
N GLU A 32 -0.40 -19.32 9.06
CA GLU A 32 -1.08 -18.22 9.76
C GLU A 32 -2.46 -18.62 10.28
N PHE A 33 -3.23 -19.40 9.51
CA PHE A 33 -4.62 -19.70 9.88
C PHE A 33 -4.87 -21.11 10.37
N ASN A 34 -3.90 -22.03 10.23
CA ASN A 34 -4.00 -23.40 10.73
C ASN A 34 -5.37 -24.03 10.43
N PHE A 35 -5.82 -23.93 9.17
CA PHE A 35 -7.08 -24.53 8.75
C PHE A 35 -6.90 -26.04 8.55
N HIS A 36 -8.01 -26.77 8.62
CA HIS A 36 -8.05 -28.22 8.39
C HIS A 36 -7.93 -28.49 6.89
N SER A 37 -7.07 -29.43 6.52
CA SER A 37 -6.79 -29.80 5.13
C SER A 37 -6.46 -31.28 5.07
N ASP A 38 -7.29 -32.06 4.39
CA ASP A 38 -7.12 -33.50 4.22
C ASP A 38 -5.79 -33.81 3.51
N SER A 39 -5.44 -33.01 2.50
CA SER A 39 -4.17 -33.13 1.80
C SER A 39 -2.96 -32.91 2.72
N LEU A 40 -3.03 -31.92 3.59
CA LEU A 40 -1.95 -31.63 4.54
C LEU A 40 -1.85 -32.72 5.62
N GLU A 41 -2.99 -33.13 6.18
CA GLU A 41 -3.04 -34.15 7.22
C GLU A 41 -2.56 -35.50 6.71
N GLY A 42 -3.00 -35.92 5.52
CA GLY A 42 -2.51 -37.15 4.89
C GLY A 42 -0.99 -37.12 4.66
N HIS A 43 -0.43 -35.97 4.29
CA HIS A 43 1.02 -35.83 4.15
C HIS A 43 1.74 -35.87 5.50
N CYS A 44 1.23 -35.18 6.52
CA CYS A 44 1.77 -35.23 7.87
C CYS A 44 1.72 -36.65 8.45
N GLU A 45 0.66 -37.42 8.21
CA GLU A 45 0.57 -38.83 8.61
C GLU A 45 1.60 -39.70 7.90
N SER A 46 1.83 -39.48 6.60
CA SER A 46 2.84 -40.22 5.85
C SER A 46 4.24 -39.98 6.42
N VAL A 47 4.56 -38.72 6.75
CA VAL A 47 5.81 -38.33 7.42
C VAL A 47 5.88 -38.93 8.83
N ALA A 48 4.81 -38.86 9.61
CA ALA A 48 4.77 -39.45 10.95
C ALA A 48 5.04 -40.98 10.90
N LYS A 49 4.42 -41.69 9.93
CA LYS A 49 4.63 -43.13 9.72
C LYS A 49 6.06 -43.45 9.31
N SER A 50 6.69 -42.67 8.44
CA SER A 50 8.07 -42.91 7.99
C SER A 50 9.09 -42.74 9.12
N TYR A 51 8.84 -41.80 10.04
CA TYR A 51 9.70 -41.53 11.20
C TYR A 51 9.24 -42.20 12.51
N ARG A 52 8.16 -43.00 12.49
CA ARG A 52 7.55 -43.64 13.68
C ARG A 52 7.16 -42.64 14.78
N LEU A 53 6.70 -41.46 14.38
CA LEU A 53 6.22 -40.39 15.23
C LEU A 53 4.71 -40.51 15.47
N SER A 54 4.21 -39.91 16.54
CA SER A 54 2.79 -39.92 16.90
C SER A 54 2.13 -38.61 16.49
N MET A 55 1.13 -38.67 15.59
CA MET A 55 0.38 -37.47 15.18
C MET A 55 -0.34 -36.78 16.34
N GLU A 56 -0.84 -37.54 17.33
CA GLU A 56 -1.52 -36.97 18.51
C GLU A 56 -0.58 -36.15 19.40
N LYS A 57 0.72 -36.50 19.46
CA LYS A 57 1.69 -35.83 20.33
C LYS A 57 2.57 -34.82 19.60
N GLU A 58 2.91 -35.10 18.35
CA GLU A 58 3.95 -34.40 17.59
C GLU A 58 3.39 -33.71 16.34
N GLY A 59 2.08 -33.82 16.06
CA GLY A 59 1.45 -33.31 14.83
C GLY A 59 1.73 -31.84 14.54
N ASP A 60 1.61 -30.95 15.52
CA ASP A 60 1.90 -29.52 15.35
C ASP A 60 3.38 -29.26 15.00
N GLN A 61 4.28 -30.03 15.61
CA GLN A 61 5.71 -29.91 15.34
C GLN A 61 6.06 -30.43 13.95
N ILE A 62 5.47 -31.57 13.55
CA ILE A 62 5.61 -32.15 12.20
C ILE A 62 5.11 -31.16 11.16
N ARG A 63 3.90 -30.61 11.35
CA ARG A 63 3.31 -29.61 10.45
C ARG A 63 4.22 -28.39 10.29
N LYS A 64 4.75 -27.86 11.40
CA LYS A 64 5.65 -26.70 11.37
C LYS A 64 6.96 -27.01 10.63
N GLN A 65 7.57 -28.15 10.92
CA GLN A 65 8.81 -28.58 10.25
C GLN A 65 8.60 -28.78 8.75
N LEU A 66 7.48 -29.41 8.36
CA LEU A 66 7.12 -29.64 6.97
C LEU A 66 6.94 -28.32 6.19
N ILE A 67 6.24 -27.35 6.77
CA ILE A 67 6.05 -26.03 6.16
C ILE A 67 7.40 -25.30 5.98
N ASP A 68 8.28 -25.38 6.98
CA ASP A 68 9.60 -24.75 6.92
C ASP A 68 10.51 -25.50 5.90
N GLU A 69 10.42 -26.82 5.80
CA GLU A 69 11.13 -27.64 4.80
C GLU A 69 10.68 -27.33 3.37
N TRP A 70 9.37 -27.30 3.10
CA TRP A 70 8.83 -26.93 1.79
C TRP A 70 9.24 -25.51 1.39
N ARG A 71 9.34 -24.60 2.36
CA ARG A 71 9.82 -23.24 2.10
C ARG A 71 11.28 -23.21 1.66
N GLU A 72 12.15 -23.98 2.32
CA GLU A 72 13.56 -24.06 1.94
C GLU A 72 13.73 -24.77 0.59
N LYS A 73 13.02 -25.88 0.35
CA LYS A 73 12.99 -26.57 -0.95
C LYS A 73 12.52 -25.65 -2.08
N TRP A 74 11.52 -24.81 -1.83
CA TRP A 74 11.06 -23.82 -2.79
C TRP A 74 12.15 -22.76 -3.08
N LYS A 75 12.81 -22.21 -2.05
CA LYS A 75 13.90 -21.23 -2.22
C LYS A 75 15.08 -21.80 -3.00
N SER A 76 15.43 -23.06 -2.77
CA SER A 76 16.49 -23.77 -3.50
C SER A 76 16.05 -24.34 -4.85
N GLN A 77 14.81 -24.06 -5.29
CA GLN A 77 14.23 -24.58 -6.54
C GLN A 77 14.24 -26.11 -6.64
N SER A 78 14.18 -26.81 -5.51
CA SER A 78 14.27 -28.27 -5.40
C SER A 78 12.97 -28.91 -4.91
N LEU A 79 11.85 -28.19 -4.97
CA LEU A 79 10.55 -28.68 -4.53
C LEU A 79 9.97 -29.66 -5.58
N PRO A 80 9.80 -30.96 -5.26
CA PRO A 80 9.29 -31.96 -6.19
C PRO A 80 7.87 -31.69 -6.68
N THR A 81 7.55 -32.19 -7.87
CA THR A 81 6.22 -32.03 -8.49
C THR A 81 5.09 -32.60 -7.61
N GLU A 82 5.32 -33.71 -6.90
CA GLU A 82 4.34 -34.29 -5.96
C GLU A 82 3.99 -33.36 -4.79
N GLU A 83 4.99 -32.69 -4.22
CA GLU A 83 4.79 -31.70 -3.15
C GLU A 83 4.09 -30.45 -3.69
N GLN A 84 4.39 -30.02 -4.93
CA GLN A 84 3.68 -28.93 -5.60
C GLN A 84 2.20 -29.27 -5.84
N HIS A 85 1.89 -30.51 -6.22
CA HIS A 85 0.51 -30.97 -6.36
C HIS A 85 -0.21 -30.98 -5.01
N THR A 86 0.44 -31.47 -3.95
CA THR A 86 -0.10 -31.43 -2.59
C THR A 86 -0.44 -29.99 -2.17
N LEU A 87 0.46 -29.03 -2.38
CA LEU A 87 0.22 -27.61 -2.08
C LEU A 87 -0.94 -27.02 -2.90
N SER A 88 -1.09 -27.44 -4.15
CA SER A 88 -2.21 -27.03 -5.02
C SER A 88 -3.55 -27.57 -4.50
N SER A 89 -3.57 -28.81 -4.02
CA SER A 89 -4.75 -29.42 -3.38
C SER A 89 -5.12 -28.71 -2.08
N ILE A 90 -4.13 -28.44 -1.22
CA ILE A 90 -4.31 -27.66 0.02
C ILE A 90 -4.96 -26.30 -0.28
N PHE A 91 -4.49 -25.61 -1.31
CA PHE A 91 -5.07 -24.31 -1.70
C PHE A 91 -6.50 -24.43 -2.25
N THR A 92 -6.81 -25.54 -2.93
CA THR A 92 -8.17 -25.82 -3.41
C THR A 92 -9.13 -26.07 -2.25
N GLU A 93 -8.72 -26.88 -1.28
CA GLU A 93 -9.48 -27.14 -0.05
C GLU A 93 -9.70 -25.84 0.74
N PHE A 94 -8.68 -24.98 0.84
CA PHE A 94 -8.82 -23.65 1.45
C PHE A 94 -9.93 -22.82 0.78
N LYS A 95 -9.93 -22.72 -0.56
CA LYS A 95 -10.95 -21.92 -1.27
C LYS A 95 -12.36 -22.43 -0.99
N GLU A 96 -12.54 -23.75 -0.92
CA GLU A 96 -13.82 -24.37 -0.63
C GLU A 96 -14.27 -24.14 0.82
N LEU A 97 -13.36 -24.30 1.79
CA LEU A 97 -13.62 -23.98 3.20
C LEU A 97 -13.95 -22.51 3.41
N PHE A 98 -13.20 -21.61 2.78
CA PHE A 98 -13.45 -20.17 2.89
C PHE A 98 -14.80 -19.78 2.28
N ARG A 99 -15.20 -20.40 1.16
CA ARG A 99 -16.50 -20.18 0.52
C ARG A 99 -17.67 -20.65 1.37
N THR A 100 -17.51 -21.78 2.06
CA THR A 100 -18.58 -22.41 2.86
C THR A 100 -18.69 -21.83 4.27
N ASN A 101 -17.58 -21.42 4.88
CA ASN A 101 -17.56 -20.87 6.24
C ASN A 101 -16.55 -19.71 6.39
N PRO A 102 -16.84 -18.54 5.82
CA PRO A 102 -15.93 -17.39 5.88
C PRO A 102 -15.78 -16.83 7.32
N GLU A 103 -16.80 -16.97 8.17
CA GLU A 103 -16.80 -16.41 9.53
C GLU A 103 -15.69 -16.98 10.41
N GLN A 104 -15.42 -18.29 10.30
CA GLN A 104 -14.34 -18.94 11.03
C GLN A 104 -12.96 -18.37 10.65
N PHE A 105 -12.75 -18.07 9.36
CA PHE A 105 -11.53 -17.41 8.90
C PHE A 105 -11.47 -15.96 9.37
N ASN A 106 -12.60 -15.24 9.34
CA ASN A 106 -12.66 -13.85 9.76
C ASN A 106 -12.22 -13.67 11.23
N GLN A 107 -12.68 -14.55 12.13
CA GLN A 107 -12.26 -14.53 13.53
C GLN A 107 -10.76 -14.75 13.69
N LYS A 108 -10.21 -15.79 13.04
CA LYS A 108 -8.76 -16.09 13.08
C LYS A 108 -7.93 -14.95 12.52
N VAL A 109 -8.36 -14.34 11.42
CA VAL A 109 -7.72 -13.16 10.81
C VAL A 109 -7.70 -12.00 11.79
N SER A 110 -8.85 -11.69 12.42
CA SER A 110 -8.96 -10.65 13.43
C SER A 110 -8.00 -10.85 14.59
N GLU A 111 -7.97 -12.05 15.16
CA GLU A 111 -7.08 -12.41 16.26
C GLU A 111 -5.62 -12.24 15.86
N ARG A 112 -5.26 -12.70 14.66
CA ARG A 112 -3.89 -12.63 14.18
C ARG A 112 -3.42 -11.21 13.90
N VAL A 113 -4.30 -10.38 13.34
CA VAL A 113 -4.04 -8.94 13.15
C VAL A 113 -3.89 -8.23 14.50
N LYS A 114 -4.75 -8.52 15.48
CA LYS A 114 -4.64 -7.97 16.84
C LYS A 114 -3.34 -8.38 17.51
N GLN A 115 -2.92 -9.63 17.33
CA GLN A 115 -1.64 -10.12 17.82
C GLN A 115 -0.48 -9.39 17.15
N LEU A 116 -0.49 -9.17 15.83
CA LEU A 116 0.55 -8.39 15.17
C LEU A 116 0.56 -6.94 15.70
N ASN A 117 -0.62 -6.34 15.85
CA ASN A 117 -0.76 -4.96 16.30
C ASN A 117 -0.32 -4.77 17.77
N SER A 118 -0.44 -5.77 18.64
CA SER A 118 0.04 -5.67 20.02
C SER A 118 1.57 -5.58 20.11
N HIS A 119 2.30 -6.03 19.09
CA HIS A 119 3.76 -5.95 19.02
C HIS A 119 4.27 -4.76 18.21
N LEU A 120 3.50 -4.32 17.22
CA LEU A 120 3.93 -3.29 16.27
C LEU A 120 3.24 -1.95 16.46
N HIS A 121 2.06 -1.92 17.09
CA HIS A 121 1.31 -0.69 17.34
C HIS A 121 1.11 0.12 16.04
N PHE A 122 0.63 -0.57 14.99
CA PHE A 122 0.44 -0.01 13.65
C PHE A 122 -0.97 0.50 13.39
N ILE A 123 -1.96 0.08 14.19
CA ILE A 123 -3.28 0.73 14.25
C ILE A 123 -3.24 1.70 15.42
N LEU A 124 -3.20 2.99 15.12
CA LEU A 124 -2.97 4.01 16.12
C LEU A 124 -4.22 4.27 16.97
N PRO A 125 -4.08 4.81 18.20
CA PRO A 125 -5.22 5.03 19.09
C PRO A 125 -6.38 5.81 18.48
N HIS A 126 -6.11 6.82 17.63
CA HIS A 126 -7.14 7.62 16.98
C HIS A 126 -7.86 6.90 15.82
N GLU A 127 -7.31 5.77 15.35
CA GLU A 127 -7.87 4.95 14.26
C GLU A 127 -8.63 3.74 14.80
N MET A 128 -8.37 3.32 16.05
CA MET A 128 -8.82 2.05 16.62
C MET A 128 -10.33 1.82 16.44
N ARG A 129 -11.15 2.82 16.78
CA ARG A 129 -12.61 2.72 16.67
C ARG A 129 -13.08 2.47 15.23
N VAL A 130 -12.39 3.05 14.24
CA VAL A 130 -12.74 2.86 12.83
C VAL A 130 -12.43 1.42 12.42
N TYR A 131 -11.29 0.88 12.87
CA TYR A 131 -10.91 -0.51 12.61
C TYR A 131 -11.84 -1.51 13.31
N GLU A 132 -12.25 -1.24 14.56
CA GLU A 132 -13.24 -2.04 15.29
C GLU A 132 -14.60 -2.05 14.56
N ASN A 133 -15.06 -0.89 14.07
CA ASN A 133 -16.28 -0.81 13.28
C ASN A 133 -16.16 -1.59 11.96
N PHE A 134 -15.02 -1.49 11.26
CA PHE A 134 -14.80 -2.28 10.04
C PHE A 134 -14.75 -3.77 10.32
N GLU A 135 -14.12 -4.19 11.42
CA GLU A 135 -14.06 -5.58 11.84
C GLU A 135 -15.48 -6.15 12.03
N GLN A 136 -16.38 -5.38 12.64
CA GLN A 136 -17.75 -5.82 12.95
C GLN A 136 -18.70 -5.71 11.74
N GLU A 137 -18.67 -4.60 11.00
CA GLU A 137 -19.68 -4.29 10.00
C GLU A 137 -19.25 -4.58 8.56
N ARG A 138 -17.94 -4.56 8.29
CA ARG A 138 -17.37 -4.52 6.93
C ARG A 138 -16.03 -5.25 6.84
N PHE A 139 -16.02 -6.54 7.13
CA PHE A 139 -14.79 -7.32 7.30
C PHE A 139 -13.81 -7.25 6.11
N SER A 140 -14.29 -7.25 4.88
CA SER A 140 -13.43 -7.10 3.69
C SER A 140 -12.72 -5.74 3.64
N HIS A 141 -13.35 -4.67 4.15
CA HIS A 141 -12.71 -3.36 4.28
C HIS A 141 -11.70 -3.38 5.42
N TYR A 142 -11.97 -4.09 6.51
CA TYR A 142 -11.00 -4.30 7.59
C TYR A 142 -9.73 -4.96 7.07
N ILE A 143 -9.84 -6.11 6.38
CA ILE A 143 -8.69 -6.81 5.77
C ILE A 143 -7.89 -5.86 4.87
N ARG A 144 -8.56 -5.18 3.93
CA ARG A 144 -7.89 -4.28 2.99
C ARG A 144 -7.19 -3.11 3.69
N SER A 145 -7.84 -2.53 4.70
CA SER A 145 -7.27 -1.41 5.48
C SER A 145 -6.04 -1.83 6.26
N VAL A 146 -6.02 -3.05 6.79
CA VAL A 146 -4.85 -3.63 7.46
C VAL A 146 -3.76 -3.91 6.42
N LEU A 147 -4.09 -4.56 5.30
CA LEU A 147 -3.17 -4.89 4.23
C LEU A 147 -2.40 -3.64 3.74
N HIS A 148 -3.11 -2.54 3.44
CA HIS A 148 -2.48 -1.30 3.01
C HIS A 148 -1.50 -0.72 4.03
N LYS A 149 -1.83 -0.79 5.34
CA LYS A 149 -0.90 -0.34 6.39
C LYS A 149 0.36 -1.19 6.41
N LEU A 150 0.22 -2.51 6.31
CA LEU A 150 1.36 -3.43 6.28
C LEU A 150 2.22 -3.23 5.02
N GLU A 151 1.60 -3.01 3.86
CA GLU A 151 2.30 -2.67 2.62
C GLU A 151 3.09 -1.37 2.74
N GLU A 152 2.50 -0.33 3.31
CA GLU A 152 3.20 0.93 3.52
C GLU A 152 4.38 0.75 4.48
N ILE A 153 4.20 0.03 5.58
CA ILE A 153 5.28 -0.28 6.51
C ILE A 153 6.39 -1.05 5.79
N SER A 154 6.06 -2.10 5.05
CA SER A 154 7.02 -2.88 4.27
C SER A 154 7.78 -2.01 3.26
N ALA A 155 7.10 -1.10 2.57
CA ALA A 155 7.71 -0.18 1.60
C ALA A 155 8.64 0.82 2.28
N LEU A 156 8.24 1.39 3.42
CA LEU A 156 9.10 2.29 4.21
C LEU A 156 10.32 1.57 4.78
N VAL A 157 10.16 0.34 5.28
CA VAL A 157 11.28 -0.50 5.72
C VAL A 157 12.24 -0.76 4.57
N GLY A 158 11.74 -1.14 3.40
CA GLY A 158 12.56 -1.38 2.21
C GLY A 158 13.33 -0.14 1.77
N PHE A 159 12.69 1.02 1.76
CA PHE A 159 13.33 2.30 1.46
C PHE A 159 14.45 2.63 2.46
N ILE A 160 14.21 2.45 3.76
CA ILE A 160 15.23 2.69 4.79
C ILE A 160 16.37 1.67 4.66
N GLU A 161 16.07 0.42 4.36
CA GLU A 161 17.07 -0.63 4.16
C GLU A 161 17.98 -0.32 2.97
N GLU A 162 17.41 0.09 1.83
CA GLU A 162 18.16 0.49 0.65
C GLU A 162 19.12 1.65 0.97
N LEU A 163 18.62 2.70 1.64
CA LEU A 163 19.45 3.82 2.07
C LEU A 163 20.52 3.43 3.10
N TYR A 164 20.21 2.48 3.98
CA TYR A 164 21.16 1.98 4.96
C TYR A 164 22.27 1.13 4.33
N GLU A 165 21.98 0.38 3.26
CA GLU A 165 23.02 -0.33 2.50
C GLU A 165 23.86 0.65 1.66
N GLN A 166 23.25 1.67 1.05
CA GLN A 166 23.97 2.76 0.37
C GLN A 166 24.90 3.51 1.33
N LEU A 167 24.49 3.72 2.59
CA LEU A 167 25.34 4.30 3.62
C LEU A 167 26.60 3.46 3.89
N LYS A 168 26.52 2.13 3.83
CA LYS A 168 27.68 1.24 4.03
C LYS A 168 28.60 1.18 2.81
N GLN A 169 28.06 1.43 1.62
CA GLN A 169 28.77 1.40 0.34
C GLN A 169 28.42 2.66 -0.46
N PRO A 170 28.92 3.84 -0.04
CA PRO A 170 28.57 5.10 -0.67
C PRO A 170 29.05 5.12 -2.13
N PRO A 171 28.15 5.34 -3.11
CA PRO A 171 28.55 5.51 -4.51
C PRO A 171 29.44 6.75 -4.70
N GLU A 172 30.33 6.72 -5.70
CA GLU A 172 31.31 7.78 -5.97
C GLU A 172 30.68 9.15 -6.31
N ALA A 173 29.40 9.20 -6.73
CA ALA A 173 28.70 10.42 -7.15
C ALA A 173 27.20 10.43 -6.78
N VAL A 174 26.86 10.25 -5.50
CA VAL A 174 25.44 10.43 -5.07
C VAL A 174 25.11 11.90 -4.90
N GLU A 175 24.12 12.40 -5.64
CA GLU A 175 23.41 13.63 -5.30
C GLU A 175 22.57 13.41 -4.02
N LEU A 176 23.21 13.54 -2.87
CA LEU A 176 22.60 13.35 -1.55
C LEU A 176 21.46 14.33 -1.26
N ASP A 177 21.38 15.46 -1.96
CA ASP A 177 20.30 16.43 -1.78
C ASP A 177 18.94 15.88 -2.25
N GLY A 178 18.92 15.16 -3.38
CA GLY A 178 17.72 14.46 -3.85
C GLY A 178 17.23 13.42 -2.85
N VAL A 179 18.15 12.61 -2.32
CA VAL A 179 17.88 11.61 -1.27
C VAL A 179 17.35 12.28 0.01
N GLY A 180 18.01 13.34 0.47
CA GLY A 180 17.58 14.12 1.64
C GLY A 180 16.18 14.70 1.47
N THR A 181 15.85 15.20 0.28
CA THR A 181 14.53 15.74 -0.03
C THR A 181 13.44 14.66 0.00
N GLN A 182 13.73 13.46 -0.52
CA GLN A 182 12.81 12.33 -0.44
C GLN A 182 12.56 11.89 1.01
N ILE A 183 13.62 11.74 1.82
CA ILE A 183 13.52 11.39 3.25
C ILE A 183 12.64 12.41 3.99
N ARG A 184 12.94 13.71 3.84
CA ARG A 184 12.17 14.79 4.48
C ARG A 184 10.73 14.84 3.99
N SER A 185 10.47 14.50 2.73
CA SER A 185 9.11 14.38 2.18
C SER A 185 8.31 13.28 2.88
N ARG A 186 8.89 12.08 3.04
CA ARG A 186 8.27 10.96 3.77
C ARG A 186 8.01 11.30 5.23
N MET A 187 8.97 11.94 5.90
CA MET A 187 8.79 12.43 7.28
C MET A 187 7.68 13.47 7.40
N ARG A 188 7.54 14.39 6.44
CA ARG A 188 6.40 15.33 6.39
C ARG A 188 5.08 14.59 6.18
N GLN A 189 5.04 13.58 5.32
CA GLN A 189 3.86 12.77 5.09
C GLN A 189 3.38 12.04 6.35
N LEU A 190 4.29 11.35 7.06
CA LEU A 190 3.96 10.66 8.33
C LEU A 190 3.37 11.61 9.38
N ARG A 191 3.86 12.85 9.45
CA ARG A 191 3.32 13.88 10.34
C ARG A 191 1.96 14.39 9.87
N LYS A 192 1.81 14.69 8.58
CA LYS A 192 0.54 15.18 7.98
C LYS A 192 -0.59 14.18 8.17
N GLU A 193 -0.29 12.90 8.00
CA GLU A 193 -1.23 11.78 8.19
C GLU A 193 -1.42 11.40 9.67
N LYS A 194 -0.81 12.16 10.61
CA LYS A 194 -0.89 11.93 12.07
C LYS A 194 -0.43 10.54 12.54
N LYS A 195 0.39 9.87 11.72
CA LYS A 195 1.02 8.60 12.07
C LYS A 195 2.09 8.76 13.14
N VAL A 196 2.69 9.93 13.18
CA VAL A 196 3.74 10.31 14.11
C VAL A 196 3.34 11.58 14.82
N ILE A 197 3.44 11.53 16.15
CA ILE A 197 3.32 12.69 17.02
C ILE A 197 4.71 12.94 17.60
N LEU A 198 5.36 14.02 17.14
CA LEU A 198 6.79 14.26 17.36
C LEU A 198 7.25 14.13 18.80
N PHE A 199 6.52 14.71 19.76
CA PHE A 199 6.90 14.68 21.17
C PHE A 199 6.66 13.31 21.85
N TYR A 200 6.01 12.36 21.18
CA TYR A 200 5.95 10.95 21.62
C TYR A 200 7.05 10.08 21.00
N VAL A 201 7.80 10.58 20.01
CA VAL A 201 8.94 9.84 19.45
C VAL A 201 10.11 9.93 20.43
N PRO A 202 10.53 8.82 21.08
CA PRO A 202 11.51 8.88 22.16
C PRO A 202 12.86 9.44 21.75
N GLU A 203 13.27 9.21 20.51
CA GLU A 203 14.60 9.58 20.01
C GLU A 203 14.65 10.96 19.35
N MET A 204 13.56 11.72 19.33
CA MET A 204 13.55 13.08 18.78
C MET A 204 14.02 14.10 19.82
N PRO A 205 14.84 15.10 19.42
CA PRO A 205 15.19 16.20 20.31
C PRO A 205 13.93 16.97 20.70
N GLN A 206 13.67 17.10 22.02
CA GLN A 206 12.59 17.93 22.51
C GLN A 206 13.04 19.39 22.48
N ASN A 207 12.17 20.26 21.97
CA ASN A 207 12.34 21.70 22.01
C ASN A 207 11.18 22.33 22.79
N SER A 208 11.35 23.59 23.21
CA SER A 208 10.36 24.30 24.03
C SER A 208 8.98 24.39 23.39
N GLU A 209 8.90 24.40 22.06
CA GLU A 209 7.65 24.38 21.31
C GLU A 209 6.94 23.03 21.42
N LEU A 210 7.65 21.92 21.23
CA LEU A 210 7.14 20.56 21.38
C LEU A 210 6.72 20.26 22.82
N ASP A 211 7.45 20.78 23.80
CA ASP A 211 7.10 20.67 25.23
C ASP A 211 5.79 21.39 25.54
N ASN A 212 5.62 22.60 25.01
CA ASN A 212 4.37 23.36 25.15
C ASN A 212 3.18 22.66 24.48
N ILE A 213 3.39 22.03 23.31
CA ILE A 213 2.35 21.24 22.63
C ILE A 213 2.03 19.98 23.47
N ARG A 214 3.04 19.29 23.99
CA ARG A 214 2.89 18.11 24.85
C ARG A 214 2.04 18.39 26.08
N GLN A 215 2.23 19.54 26.73
CA GLN A 215 1.42 19.94 27.89
C GLN A 215 -0.07 20.15 27.56
N LYS A 216 -0.39 20.58 26.33
CA LYS A 216 -1.78 20.85 25.88
C LYS A 216 -2.46 19.63 25.24
N PHE A 217 -1.69 18.60 24.89
CA PHE A 217 -2.19 17.42 24.17
C PHE A 217 -3.10 16.44 24.94
N PRO A 218 -3.04 16.32 26.29
CA PRO A 218 -3.92 15.41 27.05
C PRO A 218 -5.42 15.62 26.75
N LEU A 219 -5.82 16.86 26.45
CA LEU A 219 -7.20 17.21 26.07
C LEU A 219 -7.66 16.53 24.76
N ARG A 220 -6.74 16.25 23.82
CA ARG A 220 -7.07 15.51 22.59
C ARG A 220 -7.22 14.02 22.82
N LEU A 221 -6.40 13.44 23.70
CA LEU A 221 -6.48 12.03 24.07
C LEU A 221 -7.73 11.71 24.89
N ILE A 222 -8.18 12.65 25.73
CA ILE A 222 -9.45 12.52 26.46
C ILE A 222 -10.62 12.31 25.50
N LYS A 223 -10.66 13.01 24.35
CA LYS A 223 -11.70 12.83 23.32
C LYS A 223 -11.68 11.44 22.66
N MET A 224 -10.59 10.69 22.82
CA MET A 224 -10.42 9.34 22.26
C MET A 224 -10.74 8.24 23.29
N LEU A 225 -11.03 8.60 24.55
CA LEU A 225 -11.43 7.61 25.55
C LEU A 225 -12.78 6.97 25.16
N PRO A 226 -12.96 5.66 25.39
CA PRO A 226 -14.25 5.01 25.20
C PRO A 226 -15.36 5.71 25.98
N SER A 227 -16.55 5.78 25.39
CA SER A 227 -17.71 6.32 26.07
C SER A 227 -18.03 5.47 27.31
N GLY A 228 -18.13 6.11 28.48
CA GLY A 228 -18.35 5.41 29.74
C GLY A 228 -17.08 5.00 30.50
N THR A 229 -15.86 5.33 30.01
CA THR A 229 -14.63 5.12 30.80
C THR A 229 -14.71 5.90 32.12
N PRO A 230 -14.58 5.25 33.29
CA PRO A 230 -14.64 5.93 34.58
C PRO A 230 -13.51 6.96 34.73
N LEU A 231 -13.79 8.14 35.31
CA LEU A 231 -12.80 9.21 35.52
C LEU A 231 -11.50 8.73 36.21
N LYS A 232 -11.61 7.77 37.13
CA LYS A 232 -10.48 7.15 37.83
C LYS A 232 -9.51 6.39 36.91
N GLU A 233 -9.96 5.96 35.74
CA GLU A 233 -9.17 5.19 34.75
C GLU A 233 -8.61 6.06 33.62
N TRP A 234 -9.04 7.31 33.50
CA TRP A 234 -8.63 8.20 32.40
C TRP A 234 -7.11 8.36 32.33
N SER A 235 -6.46 8.57 33.48
CA SER A 235 -4.99 8.75 33.52
C SER A 235 -4.24 7.50 33.05
N LYS A 236 -4.76 6.31 33.36
CA LYS A 236 -4.18 5.03 32.97
C LYS A 236 -4.34 4.80 31.47
N GLU A 237 -5.54 5.03 30.94
CA GLU A 237 -5.82 4.84 29.51
C GLU A 237 -5.09 5.88 28.65
N ILE A 238 -4.99 7.14 29.10
CA ILE A 238 -4.17 8.15 28.43
C ILE A 238 -2.71 7.68 28.36
N LYS A 239 -2.11 7.29 29.49
CA LYS A 239 -0.72 6.76 29.50
C LYS A 239 -0.53 5.57 28.57
N LYS A 240 -1.53 4.69 28.47
CA LYS A 240 -1.52 3.56 27.53
C LYS A 240 -1.50 4.03 26.08
N MET A 241 -2.31 5.04 25.72
CA MET A 241 -2.29 5.64 24.39
C MET A 241 -0.96 6.34 24.09
N GLU A 242 -0.38 7.07 25.05
CA GLU A 242 0.93 7.70 24.90
C GLU A 242 2.02 6.67 24.61
N LYS A 243 2.03 5.59 25.39
CA LYS A 243 2.92 4.44 25.17
C LYS A 243 2.71 3.83 23.79
N HIS A 244 1.46 3.67 23.35
CA HIS A 244 1.12 3.15 22.02
C HIS A 244 1.73 4.01 20.91
N TYR A 245 1.60 5.35 20.98
CA TYR A 245 2.21 6.24 20.01
C TYR A 245 3.75 6.15 20.02
N ALA A 246 4.36 6.14 21.21
CA ALA A 246 5.80 6.08 21.36
C ALA A 246 6.40 4.76 20.83
N GLU A 247 5.73 3.65 21.12
CA GLU A 247 6.16 2.31 20.73
C GLU A 247 5.64 1.87 19.36
N SER A 248 4.93 2.74 18.63
CA SER A 248 4.47 2.47 17.27
C SER A 248 5.61 2.15 16.30
N ILE A 249 5.33 1.30 15.31
CA ILE A 249 6.25 1.05 14.21
C ILE A 249 6.52 2.35 13.44
N TYR A 250 5.53 3.25 13.32
CA TYR A 250 5.70 4.55 12.69
C TYR A 250 6.69 5.46 13.46
N SER A 251 6.68 5.43 14.79
CA SER A 251 7.68 6.11 15.63
C SER A 251 9.09 5.62 15.30
N LYS A 252 9.28 4.29 15.25
CA LYS A 252 10.57 3.67 14.89
C LYS A 252 11.03 4.01 13.46
N LEU A 253 10.10 3.96 12.49
CA LEU A 253 10.36 4.34 11.10
C LEU A 253 10.76 5.82 10.99
N TYR A 254 10.07 6.69 11.73
CA TYR A 254 10.39 8.12 11.77
C TYR A 254 11.77 8.38 12.39
N SER A 255 12.13 7.69 13.47
CA SER A 255 13.46 7.77 14.09
C SER A 255 14.57 7.31 13.16
N ALA A 256 14.32 6.28 12.35
CA ALA A 256 15.28 5.82 11.34
C ALA A 256 15.44 6.83 10.19
N LEU A 257 14.33 7.37 9.67
CA LEU A 257 14.34 8.43 8.65
C LEU A 257 15.04 9.69 9.16
N HIS A 258 14.86 10.04 10.44
CA HIS A 258 15.56 11.16 11.05
C HIS A 258 17.08 10.96 11.08
N SER A 259 17.56 9.77 11.49
CA SER A 259 18.99 9.44 11.39
C SER A 259 19.50 9.57 9.96
N LEU A 260 18.77 9.05 8.97
CA LEU A 260 19.16 9.16 7.56
C LEU A 260 19.13 10.62 7.06
N SER A 261 18.19 11.44 7.53
CA SER A 261 18.17 12.87 7.21
C SER A 261 19.41 13.58 7.76
N ALA A 262 19.83 13.26 8.98
CA ALA A 262 21.04 13.82 9.59
C ALA A 262 22.29 13.42 8.78
N TRP A 263 22.35 12.18 8.29
CA TRP A 263 23.41 11.76 7.37
C TRP A 263 23.46 12.61 6.10
N THR A 264 22.33 12.83 5.42
CA THR A 264 22.28 13.66 4.20
C THR A 264 22.66 15.13 4.42
N GLN A 265 22.59 15.61 5.67
CA GLN A 265 22.94 16.98 6.05
C GLN A 265 24.36 17.11 6.62
N SER A 266 25.05 15.99 6.87
CA SER A 266 26.39 15.99 7.48
C SER A 266 27.43 16.57 6.50
N PRO A 267 28.54 17.18 6.95
CA PRO A 267 29.64 17.60 6.07
C PRO A 267 30.34 16.42 5.39
N GLU A 268 30.81 16.56 4.15
CA GLU A 268 31.42 15.47 3.34
C GLU A 268 32.47 14.65 4.08
N GLU A 269 33.36 15.33 4.80
CA GLU A 269 34.45 14.73 5.58
C GLU A 269 33.97 13.78 6.70
N SER A 270 32.71 13.89 7.15
CA SER A 270 32.11 13.07 8.21
C SER A 270 31.14 11.99 7.71
N ARG A 271 30.81 11.98 6.40
CA ARG A 271 29.70 11.19 5.82
C ARG A 271 29.95 9.69 5.71
N ALA A 272 31.19 9.25 5.49
CA ALA A 272 31.47 7.85 5.13
C ALA A 272 32.03 6.99 6.28
N ALA A 273 32.88 7.52 7.15
CA ALA A 273 33.58 6.74 8.18
C ALA A 273 33.33 7.18 9.64
N GLY A 274 32.52 8.24 9.85
CA GLY A 274 32.17 8.71 11.19
C GLY A 274 30.68 8.63 11.52
N PHE A 275 29.80 8.61 10.51
CA PHE A 275 28.36 8.60 10.74
C PHE A 275 27.88 7.28 11.34
N LEU A 276 28.39 6.12 10.89
CA LEU A 276 27.96 4.81 11.40
C LEU A 276 28.32 4.62 12.89
N GLU A 277 29.41 5.24 13.32
CA GLU A 277 29.93 5.29 14.69
C GLU A 277 29.25 6.37 15.54
N SER A 278 28.59 7.34 14.91
CA SER A 278 27.83 8.40 15.60
C SER A 278 26.63 7.84 16.37
N ALA A 279 26.08 8.64 17.28
CA ALA A 279 24.85 8.30 17.99
C ALA A 279 23.67 8.00 17.04
N ASP A 280 23.58 8.73 15.92
CA ASP A 280 22.53 8.57 14.92
C ASP A 280 22.70 7.29 14.09
N GLY A 281 23.95 6.93 13.76
CA GLY A 281 24.29 5.67 13.07
C GLY A 281 24.08 4.44 13.95
N LEU A 282 24.50 4.49 15.22
CA LEU A 282 24.25 3.41 16.18
C LEU A 282 22.75 3.22 16.48
N ARG A 283 21.97 4.32 16.48
CA ARG A 283 20.51 4.27 16.58
C ARG A 283 19.91 3.62 15.33
N LEU A 284 20.32 4.05 14.13
CA LEU A 284 19.84 3.49 12.88
C LEU A 284 20.12 1.99 12.80
N LYS A 285 21.34 1.54 13.13
CA LYS A 285 21.71 0.12 13.18
C LYS A 285 20.80 -0.70 14.10
N ARG A 286 20.49 -0.18 15.30
CA ARG A 286 19.55 -0.83 16.24
C ARG A 286 18.14 -0.92 15.66
N LEU A 287 17.63 0.17 15.10
CA LEU A 287 16.31 0.21 14.46
C LEU A 287 16.22 -0.74 13.27
N MET A 288 17.27 -0.84 12.45
CA MET A 288 17.36 -1.80 11.36
C MET A 288 17.24 -3.24 11.84
N SER A 289 17.96 -3.63 12.90
CA SER A 289 17.82 -4.97 13.48
C SER A 289 16.40 -5.25 13.96
N VAL A 290 15.75 -4.28 14.60
CA VAL A 290 14.34 -4.40 15.02
C VAL A 290 13.42 -4.58 13.82
N MET A 291 13.57 -3.77 12.76
CA MET A 291 12.74 -3.86 11.56
C MET A 291 12.96 -5.18 10.81
N LYS A 292 14.21 -5.61 10.64
CA LYS A 292 14.56 -6.91 10.02
C LYS A 292 13.95 -8.09 10.78
N PHE A 293 13.93 -8.02 12.12
CA PHE A 293 13.30 -9.05 12.94
C PHE A 293 11.77 -9.10 12.78
N ARG A 294 11.12 -7.94 12.60
CA ARG A 294 9.66 -7.84 12.49
C ARG A 294 9.12 -8.08 11.08
N LEU A 295 9.93 -7.81 10.05
CA LEU A 295 9.52 -7.86 8.65
C LEU A 295 8.94 -9.22 8.19
N PRO A 296 9.47 -10.39 8.61
CA PRO A 296 8.89 -11.68 8.23
C PRO A 296 7.44 -11.84 8.69
N ALA A 297 7.11 -11.42 9.91
CA ALA A 297 5.74 -11.50 10.43
C ALA A 297 4.79 -10.53 9.70
N ILE A 298 5.28 -9.34 9.33
CA ILE A 298 4.52 -8.37 8.52
C ILE A 298 4.21 -8.97 7.15
N LYS A 299 5.23 -9.50 6.46
CA LYS A 299 5.09 -10.08 5.12
C LYS A 299 4.19 -11.32 5.10
N SER A 300 4.29 -12.18 6.11
CA SER A 300 3.45 -13.39 6.23
C SER A 300 1.96 -13.05 6.33
N ILE A 301 1.62 -12.07 7.18
CA ILE A 301 0.23 -11.59 7.32
C ILE A 301 -0.19 -10.82 6.06
N GLN A 302 0.66 -9.95 5.51
CA GLN A 302 0.39 -9.21 4.26
C GLN A 302 0.02 -10.18 3.11
N SER A 303 0.84 -11.21 2.91
CA SER A 303 0.64 -12.29 1.93
C SER A 303 -0.70 -13.00 2.14
N SER A 304 -0.95 -13.47 3.36
CA SER A 304 -2.17 -14.18 3.74
C SER A 304 -3.44 -13.32 3.57
N LEU A 305 -3.39 -12.04 3.95
CA LEU A 305 -4.49 -11.10 3.78
C LEU A 305 -4.76 -10.80 2.30
N GLY A 306 -3.72 -10.74 1.46
CA GLY A 306 -3.86 -10.59 0.01
C GLY A 306 -4.65 -11.74 -0.61
N VAL A 307 -4.25 -12.98 -0.33
CA VAL A 307 -4.95 -14.18 -0.82
C VAL A 307 -6.40 -14.22 -0.35
N LEU A 308 -6.67 -13.92 0.94
CA LEU A 308 -8.03 -13.85 1.47
C LEU A 308 -8.89 -12.79 0.80
N LEU A 309 -8.32 -11.60 0.56
CA LEU A 309 -9.03 -10.50 -0.07
C LEU A 309 -9.40 -10.85 -1.51
N ASP A 310 -8.46 -11.42 -2.27
CA ASP A 310 -8.71 -11.91 -3.61
C ASP A 310 -9.80 -12.99 -3.61
N THR A 311 -9.74 -13.94 -2.68
CA THR A 311 -10.72 -15.05 -2.55
C THR A 311 -12.12 -14.52 -2.27
N ASN A 312 -12.22 -13.54 -1.38
CA ASN A 312 -13.49 -12.90 -1.07
C ASN A 312 -14.03 -12.05 -2.24
N GLU A 313 -13.16 -11.39 -3.01
CA GLU A 313 -13.58 -10.65 -4.21
C GLU A 313 -14.09 -11.57 -5.33
N GLU A 314 -13.48 -12.74 -5.54
CA GLU A 314 -13.98 -13.74 -6.50
C GLU A 314 -15.36 -14.26 -6.09
N ALA A 315 -15.57 -14.56 -4.80
CA ALA A 315 -16.87 -15.02 -4.30
C ALA A 315 -17.99 -13.99 -4.56
N VAL A 316 -17.70 -12.69 -4.41
CA VAL A 316 -18.66 -11.61 -4.69
C VAL A 316 -18.95 -11.47 -6.19
N LEU A 317 -17.95 -11.69 -7.05
CA LEU A 317 -18.13 -11.65 -8.51
C LEU A 317 -18.93 -12.85 -9.06
N GLN A 318 -18.91 -13.98 -8.34
CA GLN A 318 -19.69 -15.18 -8.69
C GLN A 318 -21.12 -15.17 -8.12
N ALA A 319 -21.45 -14.25 -7.20
CA ALA A 319 -22.79 -14.11 -6.65
C ALA A 319 -23.75 -13.48 -7.67
N GLU A 320 -25.01 -13.94 -7.71
CA GLU A 320 -26.01 -13.47 -8.69
C GLU A 320 -26.19 -11.94 -8.63
N PRO A 321 -26.26 -11.26 -9.79
CA PRO A 321 -26.20 -9.79 -9.91
C PRO A 321 -27.32 -9.03 -9.18
N ASP A 322 -28.40 -9.71 -8.79
CA ASP A 322 -29.61 -9.08 -8.28
C ASP A 322 -29.66 -8.93 -6.75
N THR A 323 -28.70 -9.48 -6.00
CA THR A 323 -28.75 -9.49 -4.53
C THR A 323 -27.81 -8.52 -3.83
N VAL A 324 -26.77 -8.02 -4.51
CA VAL A 324 -25.78 -7.10 -3.93
C VAL A 324 -25.46 -6.00 -4.94
N PRO A 325 -25.48 -4.70 -4.56
CA PRO A 325 -25.04 -3.64 -5.46
C PRO A 325 -23.59 -3.90 -5.87
N GLN A 326 -23.38 -4.37 -7.10
CA GLN A 326 -22.06 -4.70 -7.61
C GLN A 326 -21.18 -3.44 -7.56
N ARG A 327 -20.03 -3.57 -6.90
CA ARG A 327 -19.03 -2.49 -6.82
C ARG A 327 -18.57 -2.10 -8.22
N GLN A 328 -18.47 -0.79 -8.45
CA GLN A 328 -17.97 -0.23 -9.71
C GLN A 328 -16.44 -0.29 -9.71
N LEU A 329 -15.88 -1.27 -10.42
CA LEU A 329 -14.44 -1.56 -10.45
C LEU A 329 -13.79 -1.00 -11.72
N ILE A 330 -12.57 -0.49 -11.59
CA ILE A 330 -11.77 0.08 -12.68
C ILE A 330 -10.63 -0.89 -13.05
N PRO A 331 -10.42 -1.23 -14.33
CA PRO A 331 -9.24 -1.94 -14.79
C PRO A 331 -7.92 -1.21 -14.47
N LEU A 332 -7.15 -1.72 -13.51
CA LEU A 332 -5.82 -1.22 -13.11
C LEU A 332 -4.83 -1.26 -14.27
N ASP A 333 -4.90 -2.27 -15.14
CA ASP A 333 -3.97 -2.40 -16.27
C ASP A 333 -4.22 -1.31 -17.33
N ASP A 334 -5.49 -0.99 -17.61
CA ASP A 334 -5.81 0.12 -18.50
C ASP A 334 -5.40 1.46 -17.86
N PHE A 335 -5.61 1.63 -16.56
CA PHE A 335 -5.16 2.85 -15.88
C PHE A 335 -3.63 2.97 -15.86
N ARG A 336 -2.88 1.89 -15.56
CA ARG A 336 -1.41 1.87 -15.58
C ARG A 336 -0.86 2.19 -16.97
N LYS A 337 -1.45 1.61 -18.03
CA LYS A 337 -1.09 1.90 -19.42
C LYS A 337 -1.36 3.37 -19.76
N ALA A 338 -2.53 3.89 -19.38
CA ALA A 338 -2.88 5.28 -19.60
C ALA A 338 -1.93 6.23 -18.87
N TRP A 339 -1.65 5.96 -17.60
CA TRP A 339 -0.75 6.74 -16.77
C TRP A 339 0.68 6.73 -17.33
N SER A 340 1.20 5.55 -17.68
CA SER A 340 2.53 5.41 -18.28
C SER A 340 2.66 6.21 -19.58
N TYR A 341 1.66 6.11 -20.47
CA TYR A 341 1.66 6.86 -21.73
C TYR A 341 1.56 8.39 -21.51
N PHE A 342 0.68 8.82 -20.61
CA PHE A 342 0.52 10.24 -20.28
C PHE A 342 1.81 10.82 -19.66
N CYS A 343 2.35 10.17 -18.63
CA CYS A 343 3.56 10.63 -17.96
C CYS A 343 4.77 10.62 -18.87
N SER A 344 4.98 9.58 -19.70
CA SER A 344 6.11 9.56 -20.63
C SER A 344 6.03 10.71 -21.63
N SER A 345 4.83 11.02 -22.13
CA SER A 345 4.61 12.12 -23.06
C SER A 345 4.86 13.49 -22.41
N VAL A 346 4.39 13.69 -21.18
CA VAL A 346 4.61 14.94 -20.42
C VAL A 346 6.09 15.10 -20.04
N LEU A 347 6.76 14.06 -19.55
CA LEU A 347 8.19 14.11 -19.22
C LEU A 347 9.05 14.40 -20.45
N THR A 348 8.73 13.80 -21.60
CA THR A 348 9.42 14.08 -22.86
C THR A 348 9.24 15.55 -23.27
N LEU A 349 8.01 16.08 -23.16
CA LEU A 349 7.74 17.49 -23.43
C LEU A 349 8.56 18.41 -22.53
N LEU A 350 8.55 18.17 -21.21
CA LEU A 350 9.29 18.96 -20.23
C LEU A 350 10.80 18.90 -20.48
N TYR A 351 11.34 17.70 -20.70
CA TYR A 351 12.76 17.50 -21.00
C TYR A 351 13.20 18.32 -22.22
N TYR A 352 12.47 18.25 -23.33
CA TYR A 352 12.82 19.01 -24.52
C TYR A 352 12.55 20.52 -24.39
N GLN A 353 11.64 20.95 -23.53
CA GLN A 353 11.41 22.37 -23.24
C GLN A 353 12.52 22.97 -22.37
N GLU A 354 12.98 22.27 -21.33
CA GLU A 354 14.11 22.70 -20.49
C GLU A 354 15.43 22.72 -21.28
N PHE A 355 15.66 21.73 -22.14
CA PHE A 355 16.88 21.68 -22.97
C PHE A 355 16.86 22.62 -24.18
N THR A 356 15.71 23.14 -24.62
CA THR A 356 15.69 24.23 -25.61
C THR A 356 16.33 25.52 -25.07
N GLU A 357 16.40 25.68 -23.75
CA GLU A 357 17.10 26.80 -23.11
C GLU A 357 18.63 26.56 -22.98
N SER A 358 19.10 25.33 -23.14
CA SER A 358 20.51 24.94 -22.98
C SER A 358 21.07 24.23 -24.22
N ALA A 359 21.40 25.00 -25.25
CA ALA A 359 22.38 24.79 -26.36
C ALA A 359 22.67 23.38 -26.96
N GLY A 360 21.88 22.33 -26.71
CA GLY A 360 22.27 20.94 -26.97
C GLY A 360 21.21 20.05 -27.61
N LEU A 361 20.11 20.61 -28.13
CA LEU A 361 19.08 19.82 -28.81
C LEU A 361 19.30 19.71 -30.33
N PRO A 362 18.84 18.61 -30.96
CA PRO A 362 18.76 18.54 -32.41
C PRO A 362 17.90 19.70 -32.94
N GLN A 363 18.45 20.47 -33.88
CA GLN A 363 17.75 21.58 -34.53
C GLN A 363 16.37 21.12 -35.04
N GLY A 364 15.28 21.62 -34.44
CA GLY A 364 13.93 21.46 -35.00
C GLY A 364 12.83 20.93 -34.07
N PHE A 365 13.09 20.62 -32.78
CA PHE A 365 11.99 20.28 -31.87
C PHE A 365 11.05 21.48 -31.69
N ARG A 366 9.74 21.26 -31.90
CA ARG A 366 8.68 22.25 -31.65
C ARG A 366 7.64 21.61 -30.74
N ALA A 367 7.51 22.14 -29.53
CA ALA A 367 6.58 21.65 -28.51
C ALA A 367 5.14 21.51 -29.06
N ASP A 368 4.67 22.50 -29.82
CA ASP A 368 3.34 22.49 -30.43
C ASP A 368 3.15 21.34 -31.43
N ASN A 369 4.16 21.03 -32.25
CA ASN A 369 4.09 19.93 -33.21
C ASN A 369 4.11 18.57 -32.50
N TYR A 370 4.91 18.45 -31.45
CA TYR A 370 4.96 17.23 -30.62
C TYR A 370 3.63 16.98 -29.92
N LEU A 371 3.06 18.01 -29.27
CA LEU A 371 1.73 17.95 -28.65
C LEU A 371 0.64 17.61 -29.67
N LYS A 372 0.65 18.24 -30.84
CA LYS A 372 -0.29 17.94 -31.93
C LYS A 372 -0.21 16.48 -32.36
N SER A 373 1.01 15.94 -32.51
CA SER A 373 1.23 14.52 -32.85
C SER A 373 0.65 13.57 -31.78
N ILE A 374 0.87 13.88 -30.49
CA ILE A 374 0.29 13.11 -29.38
C ILE A 374 -1.23 13.16 -29.45
N TRP A 375 -1.82 14.36 -29.61
CA TRP A 375 -3.27 14.53 -29.67
C TRP A 375 -3.89 13.77 -30.84
N GLU A 376 -3.33 13.88 -32.05
CA GLU A 376 -3.80 13.15 -33.22
C GLU A 376 -3.74 11.64 -33.02
N PHE A 377 -2.67 11.14 -32.39
CA PHE A 377 -2.55 9.72 -32.07
C PHE A 377 -3.61 9.29 -31.04
N VAL A 378 -3.74 10.03 -29.93
CA VAL A 378 -4.71 9.75 -28.86
C VAL A 378 -6.14 9.76 -29.42
N ASP A 379 -6.48 10.71 -30.29
CA ASP A 379 -7.81 10.80 -30.92
C ASP A 379 -8.10 9.60 -31.82
N ARG A 380 -7.12 9.16 -32.62
CA ARG A 380 -7.26 7.95 -33.45
C ARG A 380 -7.48 6.70 -32.60
N GLN A 381 -6.79 6.56 -31.46
CA GLN A 381 -7.00 5.41 -30.59
C GLN A 381 -8.32 5.48 -29.81
N CYS A 382 -8.75 6.68 -29.42
CA CYS A 382 -10.05 6.94 -28.83
C CYS A 382 -11.19 6.56 -29.80
N SER A 383 -11.10 6.98 -31.07
CA SER A 383 -12.11 6.63 -32.09
C SER A 383 -12.18 5.13 -32.37
N ARG A 384 -11.07 4.41 -32.20
CA ARG A 384 -11.01 2.94 -32.28
C ARG A 384 -11.59 2.24 -31.06
N GLY A 385 -11.94 2.98 -30.01
CA GLY A 385 -12.61 2.42 -28.85
C GLY A 385 -11.68 1.85 -27.78
N ILE A 386 -10.39 2.15 -27.82
CA ILE A 386 -9.43 1.59 -26.88
C ILE A 386 -9.55 2.30 -25.52
N ASN A 387 -9.96 1.56 -24.49
CA ASN A 387 -10.37 2.11 -23.19
C ASN A 387 -9.30 3.00 -22.52
N HIS A 388 -8.05 2.55 -22.40
CA HIS A 388 -7.00 3.34 -21.74
C HIS A 388 -6.71 4.67 -22.45
N PHE A 389 -6.89 4.77 -23.77
CA PHE A 389 -6.70 6.04 -24.48
C PHE A 389 -7.79 7.08 -24.17
N HIS A 390 -8.98 6.65 -23.76
CA HIS A 390 -9.99 7.58 -23.27
C HIS A 390 -9.59 8.20 -21.92
N ILE A 391 -8.87 7.46 -21.08
CA ILE A 391 -8.27 7.98 -19.85
C ILE A 391 -7.13 8.94 -20.20
N VAL A 392 -6.25 8.58 -21.14
CA VAL A 392 -5.18 9.46 -21.62
C VAL A 392 -5.75 10.80 -22.10
N ARG A 393 -6.80 10.77 -22.93
CA ARG A 393 -7.49 11.99 -23.41
C ARG A 393 -8.06 12.81 -22.25
N LEU A 394 -8.66 12.17 -21.24
CA LEU A 394 -9.15 12.86 -20.04
C LEU A 394 -8.02 13.55 -19.26
N LEU A 395 -6.89 12.87 -19.06
CA LEU A 395 -5.73 13.42 -18.35
C LEU A 395 -5.16 14.63 -19.09
N TRP A 396 -5.04 14.55 -20.41
CA TRP A 396 -4.60 15.69 -21.23
C TRP A 396 -5.58 16.88 -21.19
N LEU A 397 -6.90 16.64 -21.21
CA LEU A 397 -7.90 17.69 -21.06
C LEU A 397 -7.80 18.41 -19.70
N ILE A 398 -7.44 17.68 -18.65
CA ILE A 398 -7.17 18.27 -17.34
C ILE A 398 -5.85 19.04 -17.35
N TYR A 399 -4.84 18.49 -18.01
CA TYR A 399 -3.51 19.08 -18.11
C TYR A 399 -3.52 20.45 -18.81
N GLU A 400 -4.23 20.58 -19.94
CA GLU A 400 -4.32 21.85 -20.69
C GLU A 400 -5.13 22.94 -19.98
N LYS A 401 -6.07 22.57 -19.11
CA LYS A 401 -6.98 23.53 -18.46
C LYS A 401 -6.44 24.16 -17.18
N LYS A 402 -5.24 23.78 -16.73
CA LYS A 402 -4.63 24.31 -15.52
C LYS A 402 -3.56 25.35 -15.87
N PRO A 403 -3.67 26.60 -15.35
CA PRO A 403 -2.65 27.61 -15.60
C PRO A 403 -1.34 27.23 -14.90
N GLU A 404 -0.23 27.42 -15.63
CA GLU A 404 1.18 27.45 -15.20
C GLU A 404 1.64 26.34 -14.22
N ASN A 405 2.26 25.30 -14.79
CA ASN A 405 3.12 24.28 -14.14
C ASN A 405 2.56 23.38 -13.02
N ASP A 406 1.35 23.58 -12.51
CA ASP A 406 0.78 22.73 -11.44
C ASP A 406 -0.19 21.65 -11.92
N ALA A 407 -0.33 21.47 -13.23
CA ALA A 407 -1.23 20.47 -13.84
C ALA A 407 -0.91 19.03 -13.40
N LEU A 408 0.37 18.65 -13.42
CA LEU A 408 0.82 17.32 -13.00
C LEU A 408 0.58 17.11 -11.50
N THR A 409 0.93 18.12 -10.68
CA THR A 409 0.70 18.13 -9.23
C THR A 409 -0.78 17.95 -8.91
N PHE A 410 -1.66 18.64 -9.64
CA PHE A 410 -3.10 18.54 -9.49
C PHE A 410 -3.63 17.14 -9.87
N ILE A 411 -3.20 16.59 -11.00
CA ILE A 411 -3.61 15.24 -11.43
C ILE A 411 -3.15 14.20 -10.41
N LEU A 412 -1.90 14.30 -9.95
CA LEU A 412 -1.36 13.46 -8.89
C LEU A 412 -2.17 13.60 -7.60
N TYR A 413 -2.53 14.82 -7.21
CA TYR A 413 -3.37 15.08 -6.05
C TYR A 413 -4.75 14.41 -6.19
N CYS A 414 -5.38 14.49 -7.36
CA CYS A 414 -6.67 13.85 -7.62
C CYS A 414 -6.60 12.33 -7.47
N ILE A 415 -5.55 11.71 -8.03
CA ILE A 415 -5.31 10.26 -7.94
C ILE A 415 -5.00 9.84 -6.50
N GLN A 416 -4.21 10.64 -5.77
CA GLN A 416 -3.86 10.40 -4.37
C GLN A 416 -5.04 10.60 -3.41
N ASN A 417 -6.01 11.46 -3.78
CA ASN A 417 -7.17 11.81 -2.96
C ASN A 417 -8.47 11.55 -3.74
N PRO A 418 -8.79 10.29 -4.05
CA PRO A 418 -9.87 9.95 -4.96
C PRO A 418 -11.26 10.24 -4.38
N GLN A 419 -12.02 11.09 -5.05
CA GLN A 419 -13.39 11.47 -4.71
C GLN A 419 -14.41 10.74 -5.60
N ASP A 420 -15.67 10.68 -5.17
CA ASP A 420 -16.75 10.00 -5.93
C ASP A 420 -16.88 10.47 -7.39
N ILE A 421 -16.60 11.75 -7.65
CA ILE A 421 -16.59 12.31 -9.00
C ILE A 421 -15.49 11.71 -9.89
N LEU A 422 -14.29 11.44 -9.34
CA LEU A 422 -13.21 10.76 -10.06
C LEU A 422 -13.62 9.32 -10.37
N ARG A 423 -14.24 8.62 -9.40
CA ARG A 423 -14.74 7.25 -9.56
C ARG A 423 -15.75 7.16 -10.69
N TYR A 424 -16.76 8.03 -10.63
CA TYR A 424 -17.81 8.12 -11.61
C TYR A 424 -17.23 8.42 -12.99
N THR A 425 -16.35 9.43 -13.08
CA THR A 425 -15.73 9.85 -14.34
C THR A 425 -14.95 8.71 -14.97
N LEU A 426 -14.02 8.10 -14.23
CA LEU A 426 -13.23 6.99 -14.74
C LEU A 426 -14.15 5.85 -15.19
N HIS A 427 -15.13 5.45 -14.37
CA HIS A 427 -16.11 4.44 -14.76
C HIS A 427 -16.81 4.76 -16.09
N GLN A 428 -17.32 5.98 -16.27
CA GLN A 428 -17.97 6.37 -17.54
C GLN A 428 -17.01 6.30 -18.74
N VAL A 429 -15.74 6.63 -18.52
CA VAL A 429 -14.69 6.63 -19.55
C VAL A 429 -14.30 5.21 -19.96
N MET A 430 -14.32 4.24 -19.03
CA MET A 430 -13.84 2.87 -19.26
C MET A 430 -14.92 1.81 -19.43
N ARG A 431 -16.21 2.17 -19.35
CA ARG A 431 -17.32 1.22 -19.56
C ARG A 431 -17.09 0.37 -20.83
N PRO A 432 -17.32 -0.95 -20.82
CA PRO A 432 -17.29 -1.75 -22.03
C PRO A 432 -18.18 -1.13 -23.10
N GLN A 433 -17.77 -1.18 -24.36
CA GLN A 433 -18.66 -0.80 -25.44
C GLN A 433 -19.81 -1.81 -25.48
N THR A 434 -21.02 -1.29 -25.40
CA THR A 434 -22.24 -2.06 -25.60
C THR A 434 -22.98 -1.41 -26.76
N ASP A 435 -23.84 -2.17 -27.44
CA ASP A 435 -24.67 -1.65 -28.54
C ASP A 435 -25.51 -0.41 -28.14
N LYS A 436 -25.69 -0.19 -26.82
CA LYS A 436 -26.47 0.91 -26.24
C LYS A 436 -25.68 2.20 -25.99
N THR A 437 -24.34 2.17 -26.00
CA THR A 437 -23.49 3.35 -25.71
C THR A 437 -22.45 3.58 -26.81
N PRO A 438 -22.79 4.34 -27.87
CA PRO A 438 -21.86 4.59 -28.97
C PRO A 438 -20.63 5.39 -28.51
N VAL A 439 -19.44 5.00 -28.98
CA VAL A 439 -18.13 5.62 -28.69
C VAL A 439 -18.18 7.13 -28.86
N LYS A 440 -18.85 7.61 -29.90
CA LYS A 440 -19.03 9.04 -30.19
C LYS A 440 -19.63 9.81 -29.01
N ARG A 441 -20.71 9.30 -28.40
CA ARG A 441 -21.34 9.94 -27.22
C ARG A 441 -20.44 9.96 -25.99
N ARG A 442 -19.56 8.96 -25.86
CA ARG A 442 -18.57 8.92 -24.76
C ARG A 442 -17.51 10.00 -24.95
N LEU A 443 -16.99 10.14 -26.17
CA LEU A 443 -16.00 11.16 -26.51
C LEU A 443 -16.57 12.59 -26.39
N GLU A 444 -17.82 12.81 -26.78
CA GLU A 444 -18.52 14.10 -26.62
C GLU A 444 -18.65 14.52 -25.13
N LYS A 445 -18.80 13.55 -24.23
CA LYS A 445 -18.91 13.82 -22.78
C LYS A 445 -17.58 13.98 -22.07
N LEU A 446 -16.47 13.57 -22.67
CA LEU A 446 -15.15 13.58 -22.04
C LEU A 446 -14.71 14.97 -21.53
N PRO A 447 -14.89 16.08 -22.29
CA PRO A 447 -14.57 17.43 -21.83
C PRO A 447 -15.38 17.84 -20.60
N HIS A 448 -16.66 17.49 -20.57
CA HIS A 448 -17.57 17.78 -19.45
C HIS A 448 -17.14 17.04 -18.18
N TYR A 449 -16.68 15.79 -18.31
CA TYR A 449 -16.14 15.05 -17.18
C TYR A 449 -14.84 15.67 -16.65
N GLY A 450 -13.96 16.14 -17.55
CA GLY A 450 -12.74 16.86 -17.15
C GLY A 450 -13.05 18.14 -16.36
N GLU A 451 -14.01 18.95 -16.83
CA GLU A 451 -14.44 20.18 -16.14
C GLU A 451 -15.09 19.90 -14.77
N ALA A 452 -15.98 18.91 -14.71
CA ALA A 452 -16.62 18.52 -13.46
C ALA A 452 -15.59 18.07 -12.42
N LEU A 453 -14.57 17.33 -12.86
CA LEU A 453 -13.49 16.86 -11.99
C LEU A 453 -12.62 18.03 -11.50
N ILE A 454 -12.22 18.94 -12.39
CA ILE A 454 -11.46 20.14 -12.01
C ILE A 454 -12.21 20.95 -10.95
N THR A 455 -13.50 21.22 -11.21
CA THR A 455 -14.36 22.04 -10.34
C THR A 455 -14.53 21.42 -8.96
N ALA A 456 -14.87 20.13 -8.91
CA ALA A 456 -15.10 19.42 -7.65
C ALA A 456 -13.86 19.38 -6.75
N TYR A 457 -12.67 19.23 -7.34
CA TYR A 457 -11.42 19.22 -6.60
C TYR A 457 -10.94 20.62 -6.19
N GLN A 458 -11.17 21.66 -7.00
CA GLN A 458 -10.84 23.04 -6.65
C GLN A 458 -11.68 23.59 -5.49
N ASN A 459 -13.01 23.34 -5.52
CA ASN A 459 -13.91 23.80 -4.46
C ASN A 459 -13.51 23.22 -3.10
N ARG A 460 -13.09 21.96 -3.07
CA ARG A 460 -12.68 21.29 -1.84
C ARG A 460 -11.29 21.71 -1.34
N LEU A 461 -10.41 22.12 -2.26
CA LEU A 461 -9.09 22.67 -1.92
C LEU A 461 -9.23 24.04 -1.25
N LEU A 462 -10.24 24.82 -1.66
CA LEU A 462 -10.65 26.07 -1.00
C LEU A 462 -11.31 25.80 0.36
N GLU A 463 -12.21 24.82 0.47
CA GLU A 463 -12.85 24.43 1.74
C GLU A 463 -11.86 23.86 2.77
N ALA A 464 -10.75 23.26 2.35
CA ALA A 464 -9.72 22.74 3.26
C ALA A 464 -8.72 23.80 3.74
N LEU A 465 -8.75 25.01 3.14
CA LEU A 465 -7.93 26.17 3.51
C LEU A 465 -8.69 27.18 4.37
N VAL A 466 -10.01 27.02 4.53
CA VAL A 466 -10.90 27.72 5.48
C VAL A 466 -11.05 26.87 6.74
#